data_AF-A0A6I9VMX6-F1
#
_entry.id   AF-A0A6I9VMX6-F1
#
_cell.length_a   1.000
_cell.length_b   1.000
_cell.length_c   1.000
_cell.angle_alpha   90.00
_cell.angle_beta   90.00
_cell.angle_gamma   90.00
#
_symmetry.space_group_name_H-M   'P 1'
#
loop_
_entity.id
_entity.type
_entity.pdbx_description
1 polymer ?
#
loop_
_entity_poly.entity_id
_entity_poly.type
_entity_poly.pdbx_seq_one_letter_code
_entity_poly.pdbx_strand_id
1 'polypeptide(L)'
;MSAIFNGLKAAQRLQAANPMLFQHVARGMAGWNKDYKPAQIPKNEKECTAAAKKYYLLPEEYRPYADNGLGYGDYPDLGKGLGIESKDPYYPYDFPEHKRNLHETLHADIDLYGEDRYSQAEKPRFTNSQYWLSFVGVMSGCLALYYWLENYRMYRPVAVKQYPGDGRKHYTFESE
;
A
#
# COMPACT_ATOMS: atom_id res chain seq x y z
N MET A 1 54.82 1.97 21.83
CA MET A 1 54.33 3.35 22.05
C MET A 1 54.52 4.24 20.82
N SER A 2 55.73 4.40 20.25
CA SER A 2 55.96 5.34 19.13
C SER A 2 55.20 4.99 17.84
N ALA A 3 55.03 3.70 17.52
CA ALA A 3 54.29 3.25 16.33
C ALA A 3 52.81 3.69 16.34
N ILE A 4 52.17 3.70 17.51
CA ILE A 4 50.77 4.11 17.69
C ILE A 4 50.65 5.62 17.47
N PHE A 5 51.55 6.42 18.06
CA PHE A 5 51.57 7.87 17.86
C PHE A 5 51.90 8.28 16.42
N ASN A 6 52.79 7.56 15.75
CA ASN A 6 53.12 7.80 14.35
C ASN A 6 51.97 7.42 13.42
N GLY A 7 51.24 6.33 13.71
CA GLY A 7 50.01 5.97 13.01
C GLY A 7 48.92 7.03 13.14
N LEU A 8 48.74 7.59 14.35
CA LEU A 8 47.77 8.65 14.62
C LEU A 8 48.10 9.95 13.86
N LYS A 9 49.38 10.35 13.82
CA LYS A 9 49.83 11.50 13.04
C LYS A 9 49.64 11.30 11.54
N ALA A 10 49.87 10.08 11.03
CA ALA A 10 49.64 9.75 9.63
C ALA A 10 48.14 9.81 9.28
N ALA A 11 47.27 9.27 10.14
CA ALA A 11 45.82 9.34 9.98
C ALA A 11 45.31 10.79 10.00
N GLN A 12 45.81 11.64 10.89
CA GLN A 12 45.47 13.07 10.94
C GLN A 12 45.90 13.81 9.66
N ARG A 13 47.09 13.51 9.12
CA ARG A 13 47.55 14.09 7.86
C ARG A 13 46.69 13.65 6.67
N LEU A 14 46.29 12.38 6.63
CA LEU A 14 45.39 11.84 5.61
C LEU A 14 43.98 12.45 5.72
N GLN A 15 43.49 12.65 6.94
CA GLN A 15 42.22 13.33 7.21
C GLN A 15 42.26 14.79 6.76
N ALA A 16 43.35 15.51 7.02
CA ALA A 16 43.53 16.90 6.59
C ALA A 16 43.66 17.02 5.07
N ALA A 17 44.27 16.03 4.41
CA ALA A 17 44.44 16.01 2.96
C ALA A 17 43.12 15.77 2.21
N ASN A 18 42.23 14.91 2.75
CA ASN A 18 40.95 14.57 2.14
C ASN A 18 39.83 14.49 3.18
N PRO A 19 39.33 15.63 3.69
CA PRO A 19 38.30 15.65 4.73
C PRO A 19 36.98 15.00 4.27
N MET A 20 36.65 15.10 2.98
CA MET A 20 35.48 14.47 2.38
C MET A 20 35.53 12.93 2.43
N LEU A 21 36.70 12.33 2.18
CA LEU A 21 36.87 10.88 2.17
C LEU A 21 36.73 10.32 3.59
N PHE A 22 37.28 11.03 4.58
CA PHE A 22 37.09 10.69 5.99
C PHE A 22 35.64 10.87 6.45
N GLN A 23 34.94 11.92 6.00
CA GLN A 23 33.51 12.10 6.23
C GLN A 23 32.68 10.97 5.61
N HIS A 24 33.00 10.51 4.40
CA HIS A 24 32.33 9.37 3.77
C HIS A 24 32.57 8.05 4.51
N VAL A 25 33.80 7.78 4.97
CA VAL A 25 34.12 6.59 5.79
C VAL A 25 33.40 6.64 7.13
N ALA A 26 33.43 7.79 7.82
CA ALA A 26 32.71 7.96 9.09
C ALA A 26 31.20 7.80 8.92
N ARG A 27 30.61 8.34 7.84
CA ARG A 27 29.19 8.13 7.50
C ARG A 27 28.87 6.67 7.17
N GLY A 28 29.75 5.97 6.46
CA GLY A 28 29.59 4.55 6.13
C GLY A 28 29.69 3.62 7.35
N MET A 29 30.54 3.96 8.32
CA MET A 29 30.70 3.21 9.58
C MET A 29 29.61 3.54 10.61
N ALA A 30 29.02 4.73 10.56
CA ALA A 30 27.86 5.12 11.37
C ALA A 30 26.53 4.51 10.87
N GLY A 31 26.57 3.67 9.84
CA GLY A 31 25.39 3.08 9.23
C GLY A 31 24.78 1.98 10.08
N TRP A 32 23.79 2.33 10.89
CA TRP A 32 22.82 1.40 11.52
C TRP A 32 22.28 0.34 10.52
N ASN A 33 22.30 0.63 9.22
CA ASN A 33 21.70 -0.17 8.16
C ASN A 33 22.46 -1.45 7.73
N LYS A 34 23.74 -1.65 8.03
CA LYS A 34 24.46 -2.79 7.41
C LYS A 34 23.95 -4.15 7.88
N ASP A 35 23.69 -4.28 9.17
CA ASP A 35 23.29 -5.55 9.77
C ASP A 35 21.80 -5.86 9.54
N TYR A 36 20.98 -4.82 9.35
CA TYR A 36 19.55 -4.95 9.06
C TYR A 36 19.22 -4.92 7.56
N LYS A 37 20.20 -4.66 6.68
CA LYS A 37 19.97 -4.62 5.23
C LYS A 37 19.57 -6.00 4.73
N PRO A 38 18.50 -6.13 3.91
CA PRO A 38 18.17 -7.37 3.23
C PRO A 38 19.34 -7.92 2.40
N ALA A 39 19.57 -9.22 2.51
CA ALA A 39 20.59 -9.98 1.80
C ALA A 39 19.95 -10.82 0.68
N GLN A 40 20.77 -11.68 0.06
CA GLN A 40 20.29 -12.64 -0.92
C GLN A 40 19.50 -13.77 -0.24
N ILE A 41 18.62 -14.42 -1.01
CA ILE A 41 17.79 -15.53 -0.52
C ILE A 41 18.70 -16.61 0.13
N PRO A 42 18.46 -16.99 1.39
CA PRO A 42 19.25 -18.01 2.07
C PRO A 42 19.05 -19.36 1.39
N LYS A 43 20.14 -20.06 1.08
CA LYS A 43 20.08 -21.38 0.43
C LYS A 43 20.32 -22.53 1.40
N ASN A 44 20.96 -22.23 2.52
CA ASN A 44 21.42 -23.21 3.48
C ASN A 44 20.69 -23.04 4.83
N GLU A 45 20.55 -24.11 5.62
CA GLU A 45 19.86 -24.04 6.93
C GLU A 45 20.56 -23.06 7.90
N LYS A 46 21.89 -23.00 7.85
CA LYS A 46 22.69 -22.05 8.66
C LYS A 46 22.42 -20.59 8.28
N GLU A 47 22.19 -20.32 6.99
CA GLU A 47 21.85 -18.99 6.50
C GLU A 47 20.41 -18.65 6.85
N CYS A 48 19.50 -19.63 6.75
CA CYS A 48 18.10 -19.51 7.12
C CYS A 48 17.94 -19.17 8.61
N THR A 49 18.66 -19.88 9.49
CA THR A 49 18.69 -19.61 10.95
C THR A 49 19.31 -18.25 11.28
N ALA A 50 20.35 -17.83 10.56
CA ALA A 50 20.94 -16.50 10.72
C ALA A 50 19.97 -15.39 10.27
N ALA A 51 19.26 -15.59 9.16
CA ALA A 51 18.24 -14.68 8.65
C ALA A 51 17.04 -14.59 9.61
N ALA A 52 16.54 -15.72 10.10
CA ALA A 52 15.48 -15.76 11.11
C ALA A 52 15.86 -14.93 12.35
N LYS A 53 17.10 -15.11 12.84
CA LYS A 53 17.63 -14.33 13.98
C LYS A 53 17.72 -12.83 13.67
N LYS A 54 18.11 -12.45 12.45
CA LYS A 54 18.16 -11.04 12.01
C LYS A 54 16.78 -10.37 12.02
N TYR A 55 15.73 -11.13 11.70
CA TYR A 55 14.34 -10.66 11.69
C TYR A 55 13.58 -10.94 13.00
N TYR A 56 14.26 -11.39 14.07
CA TYR A 56 13.62 -11.75 15.34
C TYR A 56 12.50 -12.81 15.21
N LEU A 57 12.61 -13.68 14.21
CA LEU A 57 11.67 -14.78 13.96
C LEU A 57 12.24 -16.10 14.45
N LEU A 58 11.36 -17.03 14.79
CA LEU A 58 11.73 -18.43 15.01
C LEU A 58 12.19 -19.05 13.69
N PRO A 59 13.19 -19.96 13.69
CA PRO A 59 13.63 -20.64 12.47
C PRO A 59 12.51 -21.38 11.72
N GLU A 60 11.49 -21.83 12.45
CA GLU A 60 10.33 -22.56 11.90
C GLU A 60 9.29 -21.64 11.23
N GLU A 61 9.22 -20.39 11.70
CA GLU A 61 8.31 -19.37 11.20
C GLU A 61 8.90 -18.60 10.02
N TYR A 62 10.23 -18.51 9.97
CA TYR A 62 10.93 -17.82 8.90
C TYR A 62 10.76 -18.58 7.56
N ARG A 63 10.12 -17.92 6.60
CA ARG A 63 9.97 -18.40 5.23
C ARG A 63 10.34 -17.27 4.27
N PRO A 64 11.35 -17.43 3.41
CA PRO A 64 11.65 -16.41 2.40
C PRO A 64 10.63 -16.45 1.26
N TYR A 65 10.48 -15.33 0.56
CA TYR A 65 9.73 -15.29 -0.70
C TYR A 65 10.36 -16.21 -1.75
N ALA A 66 9.53 -16.75 -2.66
CA ALA A 66 10.00 -17.53 -3.80
C ALA A 66 10.91 -16.70 -4.73
N ASP A 67 11.96 -17.35 -5.27
CA ASP A 67 12.93 -16.72 -6.17
C ASP A 67 12.35 -16.48 -7.58
N ASN A 68 11.45 -15.51 -7.68
CA ASN A 68 10.81 -15.10 -8.93
C ASN A 68 11.52 -13.92 -9.60
N GLY A 69 12.72 -13.53 -9.13
CA GLY A 69 13.44 -12.35 -9.62
C GLY A 69 12.79 -11.00 -9.23
N LEU A 70 11.81 -10.99 -8.33
CA LEU A 70 11.12 -9.78 -7.85
C LEU A 70 11.97 -8.95 -6.88
N GLY A 71 13.09 -9.49 -6.40
CA GLY A 71 14.08 -8.74 -5.61
C GLY A 71 13.81 -8.66 -4.11
N TYR A 72 12.92 -9.50 -3.55
CA TYR A 72 12.66 -9.55 -2.10
C TYR A 72 13.87 -10.00 -1.26
N GLY A 73 14.77 -10.82 -1.82
CA GLY A 73 15.97 -11.27 -1.13
C GLY A 73 15.66 -12.18 0.06
N ASP A 74 16.33 -11.97 1.20
CA ASP A 74 16.12 -12.70 2.45
C ASP A 74 14.92 -12.22 3.29
N TYR A 75 14.09 -11.30 2.78
CA TYR A 75 12.95 -10.79 3.52
C TYR A 75 11.91 -11.90 3.78
N PRO A 76 11.38 -12.03 5.00
CA PRO A 76 10.42 -13.07 5.31
C PRO A 76 9.03 -12.78 4.71
N ASP A 77 8.42 -13.82 4.17
CA ASP A 77 7.03 -13.88 3.77
C ASP A 77 6.18 -14.21 5.00
N LEU A 78 5.49 -13.20 5.51
CA LEU A 78 4.56 -13.33 6.64
C LEU A 78 3.20 -13.92 6.22
N GLY A 79 3.09 -14.39 4.96
CA GLY A 79 1.86 -14.86 4.36
C GLY A 79 0.94 -13.72 3.97
N LYS A 80 -0.25 -14.05 3.46
CA LYS A 80 -1.27 -13.02 3.16
C LYS A 80 -1.69 -12.37 4.47
N GLY A 81 -1.20 -11.16 4.72
CA GLY A 81 -1.51 -10.38 5.89
C GLY A 81 -3.02 -10.18 6.01
N LEU A 82 -3.59 -10.65 7.11
CA LEU A 82 -4.79 -10.04 7.67
C LEU A 82 -4.37 -8.58 7.96
N GLY A 83 -5.02 -7.59 7.33
CA GLY A 83 -4.55 -6.21 7.41
C GLY A 83 -4.50 -5.70 8.85
N ILE A 84 -3.86 -4.55 9.07
CA ILE A 84 -3.54 -4.04 10.41
C ILE A 84 -4.79 -3.93 11.32
N GLU A 85 -5.96 -3.70 10.75
CA GLU A 85 -7.26 -3.71 11.44
C GLU A 85 -7.59 -5.03 12.15
N SER A 86 -7.02 -6.16 11.73
CA SER A 86 -7.26 -7.48 12.35
C SER A 86 -6.49 -7.68 13.65
N LYS A 87 -5.53 -6.80 13.96
CA LYS A 87 -4.78 -6.82 15.22
C LYS A 87 -5.67 -6.32 16.37
N ASP A 88 -5.41 -6.84 17.58
CA ASP A 88 -6.19 -6.50 18.78
C ASP A 88 -6.10 -5.00 19.10
N PRO A 89 -7.20 -4.23 19.02
CA PRO A 89 -7.17 -2.79 19.28
C PRO A 89 -6.90 -2.43 20.76
N TYR A 90 -7.04 -3.38 21.69
CA TYR A 90 -6.87 -3.14 23.12
C TYR A 90 -5.46 -3.43 23.64
N TYR A 91 -4.62 -4.08 22.82
CA TYR A 91 -3.24 -4.33 23.20
C TYR A 91 -2.42 -3.02 23.18
N PRO A 92 -1.63 -2.73 24.22
CA PRO A 92 -0.83 -1.51 24.30
C PRO A 92 0.44 -1.64 23.43
N TYR A 93 0.31 -1.39 22.13
CA TYR A 93 1.43 -1.38 21.19
C TYR A 93 2.42 -0.25 21.44
N ASP A 94 3.70 -0.48 21.12
CA ASP A 94 4.73 0.56 21.15
C ASP A 94 4.42 1.71 20.17
N PHE A 95 3.86 1.36 19.00
CA PHE A 95 3.36 2.30 18.00
C PHE A 95 1.86 2.09 17.79
N PRO A 96 1.00 2.77 18.58
CA PRO A 96 -0.45 2.59 18.53
C PRO A 96 -1.05 2.90 17.16
N GLU A 97 -0.54 3.92 16.46
CA GLU A 97 -1.03 4.34 15.13
C GLU A 97 -0.87 3.26 14.04
N HIS A 98 0.01 2.29 14.26
CA HIS A 98 0.26 1.19 13.31
C HIS A 98 0.02 -0.18 13.92
N LYS A 99 -0.50 -0.24 15.15
CA LYS A 99 -0.69 -1.45 15.95
C LYS A 99 0.51 -2.40 15.87
N ARG A 100 1.72 -1.87 16.06
CA ARG A 100 2.97 -2.65 15.94
C ARG A 100 3.91 -2.43 17.11
N ASN A 101 4.71 -3.45 17.39
CA ASN A 101 5.74 -3.41 18.42
C ASN A 101 7.12 -3.09 17.85
N LEU A 102 8.04 -2.69 18.73
CA LEU A 102 9.45 -2.53 18.39
C LEU A 102 10.06 -3.91 18.05
N HIS A 103 10.85 -3.98 16.99
CA HIS A 103 11.46 -5.20 16.44
C HIS A 103 10.47 -6.23 15.85
N GLU A 104 9.19 -5.90 15.73
CA GLU A 104 8.26 -6.70 14.93
C GLU A 104 8.65 -6.61 13.45
N THR A 105 8.71 -7.76 12.77
CA THR A 105 8.97 -7.80 11.33
C THR A 105 7.75 -7.29 10.57
N LEU A 106 7.99 -6.37 9.64
CA LEU A 106 6.92 -5.78 8.83
C LEU A 106 6.59 -6.68 7.64
N HIS A 107 5.36 -6.58 7.15
CA HIS A 107 5.00 -7.19 5.87
C HIS A 107 5.65 -6.41 4.72
N ALA A 108 6.04 -7.07 3.63
CA ALA A 108 6.65 -6.39 2.49
C ALA A 108 5.74 -5.29 1.91
N ASP A 109 4.45 -5.63 1.74
CA ASP A 109 3.39 -4.71 1.29
C ASP A 109 2.65 -4.05 2.48
N ILE A 110 3.36 -3.66 3.55
CA ILE A 110 2.73 -3.02 4.71
C ILE A 110 2.03 -1.71 4.34
N ASP A 111 2.48 -1.06 3.28
CA ASP A 111 1.83 0.10 2.72
C ASP A 111 0.44 -0.23 2.18
N LEU A 112 0.17 -1.42 1.65
CA LEU A 112 -1.17 -1.82 1.21
C LEU A 112 -2.10 -2.12 2.38
N TYR A 113 -1.56 -2.76 3.42
CA TYR A 113 -2.30 -3.25 4.60
C TYR A 113 -2.47 -2.22 5.72
N GLY A 114 -2.23 -0.93 5.42
CA GLY A 114 -2.57 0.19 6.28
C GLY A 114 -4.03 0.11 6.78
N GLU A 115 -4.29 0.55 8.00
CA GLU A 115 -5.64 0.57 8.59
C GLU A 115 -6.61 1.44 7.77
N ASP A 116 -6.09 2.40 7.02
CA ASP A 116 -6.83 3.32 6.14
C ASP A 116 -7.00 2.82 4.69
N ARG A 117 -6.42 1.66 4.34
CA ARG A 117 -6.30 1.20 2.95
C ARG A 117 -7.09 -0.07 2.67
N TYR A 118 -6.39 -1.17 2.38
CA TYR A 118 -7.01 -2.41 1.93
C TYR A 118 -6.89 -3.47 3.00
N SER A 119 -8.03 -3.84 3.58
CA SER A 119 -8.12 -5.01 4.45
C SER A 119 -9.57 -5.51 4.53
N GLN A 120 -9.72 -6.78 4.92
CA GLN A 120 -11.00 -7.41 5.30
C GLN A 120 -10.79 -8.20 6.60
N ALA A 121 -10.82 -7.51 7.74
CA ALA A 121 -10.60 -8.10 9.06
C ALA A 121 -11.72 -9.07 9.41
N GLU A 122 -12.95 -8.68 9.12
CA GLU A 122 -14.12 -9.50 9.35
C GLU A 122 -14.52 -10.26 8.09
N LYS A 123 -14.85 -11.54 8.28
CA LYS A 123 -15.43 -12.34 7.20
C LYS A 123 -16.81 -11.77 6.87
N PRO A 124 -17.04 -11.33 5.62
CA PRO A 124 -18.33 -10.77 5.25
C PRO A 124 -19.43 -11.84 5.37
N ARG A 125 -20.66 -11.41 5.68
CA ARG A 125 -21.81 -12.31 5.85
C ARG A 125 -22.10 -13.14 4.61
N PHE A 126 -21.89 -12.56 3.43
CA PHE A 126 -22.02 -13.19 2.13
C PHE A 126 -20.67 -13.19 1.40
N THR A 127 -20.52 -14.05 0.40
CA THR A 127 -19.29 -14.08 -0.41
C THR A 127 -19.12 -12.76 -1.18
N ASN A 128 -17.88 -12.30 -1.38
CA ASN A 128 -17.60 -11.08 -2.15
C ASN A 128 -18.24 -11.11 -3.55
N SER A 129 -18.29 -12.29 -4.18
CA SER A 129 -18.96 -12.50 -5.47
C SER A 129 -20.47 -12.23 -5.41
N GLN A 130 -21.15 -12.57 -4.31
CA GLN A 130 -22.58 -12.28 -4.14
C GLN A 130 -22.84 -10.78 -4.02
N TYR A 131 -22.03 -10.05 -3.24
CA TYR A 131 -22.13 -8.59 -3.16
C TYR A 131 -21.91 -7.93 -4.53
N TRP A 132 -20.86 -8.36 -5.23
CA TRP A 132 -20.54 -7.85 -6.55
C TRP A 132 -21.65 -8.13 -7.57
N LEU A 133 -22.17 -9.36 -7.60
CA LEU A 133 -23.28 -9.74 -8.49
C LEU A 133 -24.56 -8.98 -8.16
N SER A 134 -24.86 -8.77 -6.87
CA SER A 134 -26.03 -7.99 -6.43
C SER A 134 -25.92 -6.54 -6.89
N PHE A 135 -24.73 -5.93 -6.74
CA PHE A 135 -24.46 -4.57 -7.21
C PHE A 135 -24.64 -4.46 -8.73
N VAL A 136 -23.97 -5.33 -9.50
CA VAL A 136 -24.07 -5.36 -10.97
C VAL A 136 -25.52 -5.64 -11.41
N GLY A 137 -26.23 -6.53 -10.72
CA GLY A 137 -27.63 -6.84 -10.99
C GLY A 137 -28.56 -5.63 -10.83
N VAL A 138 -28.42 -4.88 -9.74
CA VAL A 138 -29.21 -3.66 -9.53
C VAL A 138 -28.86 -2.59 -10.56
N MET A 139 -27.57 -2.33 -10.80
CA MET A 139 -27.13 -1.30 -11.74
C MET A 139 -27.56 -1.61 -13.18
N SER A 140 -27.39 -2.88 -13.61
CA SER A 140 -27.85 -3.33 -14.93
C SER A 140 -29.37 -3.33 -15.05
N GLY A 141 -30.09 -3.69 -13.98
CA GLY A 141 -31.55 -3.61 -13.92
C GLY A 141 -32.06 -2.18 -14.09
N CYS A 142 -31.48 -1.21 -13.37
CA CYS A 142 -31.80 0.21 -13.52
C CYS A 142 -31.53 0.70 -14.96
N LEU A 143 -30.39 0.32 -15.53
CA LEU A 143 -30.04 0.70 -16.90
C LEU A 143 -30.98 0.07 -17.93
N ALA A 144 -31.33 -1.21 -17.78
CA ALA A 144 -32.28 -1.89 -18.65
C ALA A 144 -33.67 -1.25 -18.59
N LEU A 145 -34.17 -0.93 -17.38
CA LEU A 145 -35.43 -0.21 -17.20
C LEU A 145 -35.40 1.17 -17.84
N TYR A 146 -34.30 1.91 -17.70
CA TYR A 146 -34.12 3.21 -18.35
C TYR A 146 -34.26 3.11 -19.87
N TYR A 147 -33.55 2.17 -20.51
CA TYR A 147 -33.65 1.96 -21.96
C TYR A 147 -35.03 1.48 -22.39
N TRP A 148 -35.69 0.64 -21.59
CA TRP A 148 -37.03 0.13 -21.93
C TRP A 148 -38.10 1.23 -21.83
N LEU A 149 -38.01 2.10 -20.83
CA LEU A 149 -38.95 3.20 -20.59
C LEU A 149 -38.74 4.39 -21.54
N GLU A 150 -37.69 4.40 -22.36
CA GLU A 150 -37.46 5.46 -23.35
C GLU A 150 -38.59 5.56 -24.39
N ASN A 151 -39.31 4.46 -24.65
CA ASN A 151 -40.50 4.46 -25.51
C ASN A 151 -41.75 5.03 -24.80
N TYR A 152 -41.74 5.14 -23.48
CA TYR A 152 -42.88 5.53 -22.64
C TYR A 152 -42.55 6.78 -21.81
N ARG A 153 -42.02 7.82 -22.46
CA ARG A 153 -41.64 9.07 -21.79
C ARG A 153 -42.89 9.78 -21.30
N MET A 154 -42.98 9.96 -19.98
CA MET A 154 -43.98 10.86 -19.40
C MET A 154 -43.69 12.30 -19.83
N TYR A 155 -44.68 12.92 -20.47
CA TYR A 155 -44.68 14.34 -20.78
C TYR A 155 -45.88 15.00 -20.13
N ARG A 156 -45.76 16.30 -19.84
CA ARG A 156 -46.92 17.09 -19.40
C ARG A 156 -47.79 17.39 -20.62
N PRO A 157 -49.13 17.27 -20.53
CA PRO A 157 -50.04 17.56 -21.65
C PRO A 157 -50.16 19.07 -21.88
N VAL A 158 -49.04 19.71 -22.23
CA VAL A 158 -48.92 21.13 -22.52
C VAL A 158 -48.34 21.28 -23.92
N ALA A 159 -48.80 22.29 -24.65
CA ALA A 159 -48.22 22.63 -25.94
C ALA A 159 -46.74 23.00 -25.79
N VAL A 160 -45.98 22.87 -26.87
CA VAL A 160 -44.58 23.30 -26.92
C VAL A 160 -44.48 24.78 -26.55
N LYS A 161 -43.51 25.12 -25.71
CA LYS A 161 -43.29 26.49 -25.27
C LYS A 161 -43.05 27.41 -26.48
N GLN A 162 -43.88 28.42 -26.62
CA GLN A 162 -43.79 29.42 -27.69
C GLN A 162 -42.75 30.48 -27.30
N TYR A 163 -41.87 30.84 -28.24
CA TYR A 163 -40.89 31.90 -28.09
C TYR A 163 -41.16 33.01 -29.13
N PRO A 164 -41.04 34.30 -28.76
CA PRO A 164 -41.10 35.40 -29.72
C PRO A 164 -39.83 35.40 -30.60
N GLY A 165 -39.95 35.63 -31.91
CA GLY A 165 -38.80 35.89 -32.80
C GLY A 165 -38.62 34.96 -34.01
N ASP A 166 -39.33 33.84 -34.12
CA ASP A 166 -39.10 32.83 -35.18
C ASP A 166 -39.95 32.99 -36.45
N GLY A 167 -40.58 34.16 -36.67
CA GLY A 167 -41.49 34.36 -37.81
C GLY A 167 -42.76 33.48 -37.80
N ARG A 168 -42.96 32.68 -36.73
CA ARG A 168 -44.12 31.82 -36.52
C ARG A 168 -45.22 32.63 -35.82
N LYS A 169 -46.41 32.68 -36.42
CA LYS A 169 -47.59 33.28 -35.79
C LYS A 169 -48.14 32.30 -34.75
N HIS A 170 -48.12 32.72 -33.48
CA HIS A 170 -48.56 31.89 -32.35
C HIS A 170 -50.05 32.04 -32.04
N TYR A 171 -50.69 33.11 -32.51
CA TYR A 171 -52.11 33.38 -32.36
C TYR A 171 -52.67 33.89 -33.69
N THR A 172 -53.72 33.23 -34.19
CA THR A 172 -54.58 33.72 -35.28
C THR A 172 -55.93 34.03 -34.65
N PHE A 173 -56.10 35.27 -34.18
CA PHE A 173 -57.43 35.75 -33.80
C PHE A 173 -58.22 35.95 -35.10
N GLU A 174 -59.37 35.28 -35.25
CA GLU A 174 -60.32 35.61 -36.31
C GLU A 174 -60.85 37.02 -36.02
N SER A 175 -60.73 37.93 -36.99
CA SER A 175 -61.38 39.23 -36.92
C SER A 175 -62.84 39.04 -37.32
N GLU A 176 -63.77 39.29 -36.39
CA GLU A 176 -65.19 39.51 -36.72
C GLU A 176 -65.36 40.66 -37.73
#